data_AF-A0A1H1CDR8-F1
#
_entry.id   AF-A0A1H1CDR8-F1
#
_cell.length_a   1.000
_cell.length_b   1.000
_cell.length_c   1.000
_cell.angle_alpha   90.00
_cell.angle_beta   90.00
_cell.angle_gamma   90.00
#
_symmetry.space_group_name_H-M   'P 1'
#
loop_
_entity.id
_entity.type
_entity.pdbx_description
1 polymer ?
#
loop_
_entity_poly.entity_id
_entity_poly.type
_entity_poly.pdbx_seq_one_letter_code
_entity_poly.pdbx_strand_id
1 'polypeptide(L)'
;MPKLMRAMAAGLAAAGIVTLVQVPAAHADGRLDEGRFLVATHNTRDFTRPYGYNTTDAQRIRFGYQACAALDRHPESTVAATRALYRQAGTPQWERQQVVFYAAQYLCRRHWDRYKSP
;
A
#
# COMPACT_ATOMS: atom_id res chain seq x y z
N MET A 1 -63.67 -29.97 9.84
CA MET A 1 -64.04 -29.59 8.45
C MET A 1 -64.82 -28.28 8.50
N PRO A 2 -64.76 -27.39 7.50
CA PRO A 2 -63.85 -27.36 6.33
C PRO A 2 -62.44 -26.84 6.77
N LYS A 3 -61.55 -26.15 6.00
CA LYS A 3 -61.50 -25.77 4.56
C LYS A 3 -60.05 -25.76 4.00
N LEU A 4 -59.98 -25.49 2.70
CA LEU A 4 -58.89 -25.35 1.72
C LEU A 4 -58.02 -24.09 1.96
N MET A 5 -56.67 -24.15 1.97
CA MET A 5 -55.71 -24.35 0.85
C MET A 5 -55.44 -23.13 -0.06
N ARG A 6 -54.21 -22.57 0.05
CA ARG A 6 -53.27 -22.08 -1.00
C ARG A 6 -52.13 -21.33 -0.26
N ALA A 7 -50.88 -21.82 -0.17
CA ALA A 7 -49.89 -22.17 -1.19
C ALA A 7 -49.28 -20.95 -1.93
N MET A 8 -47.96 -21.00 -2.15
CA MET A 8 -46.98 -20.01 -2.70
C MET A 8 -46.14 -19.34 -1.59
N ALA A 9 -44.96 -19.81 -1.15
CA ALA A 9 -43.74 -20.31 -1.81
C ALA A 9 -42.68 -19.23 -2.16
N ALA A 10 -41.40 -19.62 -1.99
CA ALA A 10 -40.15 -18.91 -2.30
C ALA A 10 -39.79 -17.68 -1.41
N GLY A 11 -38.54 -17.62 -0.95
CA GLY A 11 -38.00 -16.40 -0.31
C GLY A 11 -37.05 -16.56 0.89
N LEU A 12 -36.53 -17.76 1.21
CA LEU A 12 -35.45 -17.91 2.20
C LEU A 12 -34.11 -17.41 1.61
N ALA A 13 -34.00 -16.09 1.46
CA ALA A 13 -32.73 -15.41 1.22
C ALA A 13 -31.92 -15.46 2.51
N ALA A 14 -31.18 -16.55 2.70
CA ALA A 14 -30.17 -16.65 3.74
C ALA A 14 -29.10 -15.58 3.46
N ALA A 15 -29.23 -14.43 4.13
CA ALA A 15 -28.22 -13.38 4.15
C ALA A 15 -26.99 -13.89 4.92
N GLY A 16 -26.20 -14.73 4.24
CA GLY A 16 -24.88 -15.12 4.70
C GLY A 16 -24.04 -13.87 4.84
N ILE A 17 -23.82 -13.45 6.09
CA ILE A 17 -22.91 -12.36 6.42
C ILE A 17 -21.51 -12.89 6.13
N VAL A 18 -21.09 -12.74 4.86
CA VAL A 18 -19.68 -12.83 4.50
C VAL A 18 -19.03 -11.64 5.17
N THR A 19 -18.47 -11.89 6.35
CA THR A 19 -17.49 -10.98 6.96
C THR A 19 -16.31 -10.88 6.01
N LEU A 20 -16.40 -9.92 5.09
CA LEU A 20 -15.26 -9.44 4.32
C LEU A 20 -14.23 -9.02 5.36
N VAL A 21 -13.21 -9.85 5.55
CA VAL A 21 -11.99 -9.45 6.26
C VAL A 21 -11.44 -8.28 5.46
N GLN A 22 -11.72 -7.07 5.95
CA GLN A 22 -11.10 -5.86 5.46
C GLN A 22 -9.64 -5.93 5.86
N VAL A 23 -8.85 -6.68 5.09
CA VAL A 23 -7.42 -6.42 4.96
C VAL A 23 -7.35 -4.92 4.68
N PRO A 24 -6.72 -4.11 5.55
CA PRO A 24 -6.68 -2.67 5.35
C PRO A 24 -5.90 -2.42 4.06
N ALA A 25 -6.66 -2.20 2.98
CA ALA A 25 -6.12 -1.76 1.72
C ALA A 25 -5.26 -0.53 2.01
N ALA A 26 -4.14 -0.41 1.31
CA ALA A 26 -3.14 0.62 1.53
C ALA A 26 -3.68 2.01 1.17
N HIS A 27 -4.58 2.54 1.99
CA HIS A 27 -4.94 3.94 2.00
C HIS A 27 -3.76 4.74 2.52
N ALA A 28 -3.56 5.91 1.92
CA ALA A 28 -2.85 7.00 2.58
C ALA A 28 -3.43 7.19 3.99
N ASP A 29 -2.59 7.37 5.00
CA ASP A 29 -3.05 7.92 6.28
C ASP A 29 -3.63 9.36 6.09
N GLY A 30 -3.26 10.04 4.99
CA GLY A 30 -4.01 11.14 4.39
C GLY A 30 -3.19 11.98 3.40
N ARG A 31 -3.80 13.03 2.82
CA ARG A 31 -3.08 14.04 1.99
C ARG A 31 -1.88 14.68 2.72
N LEU A 32 -1.95 14.79 4.05
CA LEU A 32 -0.84 15.31 4.87
C LEU A 32 0.39 14.40 4.80
N ASP A 33 0.20 13.09 4.78
CA ASP A 33 1.30 12.14 4.76
C ASP A 33 1.88 11.93 3.37
N GLU A 34 1.08 12.08 2.31
CA GLU A 34 1.57 12.28 0.94
C GLU A 34 2.50 13.50 0.86
N GLY A 35 2.11 14.63 1.47
CA GLY A 35 2.94 15.83 1.58
C GLY A 35 4.25 15.57 2.35
N ARG A 36 4.20 14.87 3.49
CA ARG A 36 5.40 14.49 4.26
C ARG A 36 6.34 13.58 3.47
N PHE A 37 5.80 12.61 2.74
CA PHE A 37 6.57 11.74 1.85
C PHE A 37 7.28 12.54 0.75
N LEU A 38 6.60 13.52 0.14
CA LEU A 38 7.20 14.40 -0.88
C LEU A 38 8.33 15.27 -0.33
N VAL A 39 8.20 15.79 0.90
CA VAL A 39 9.25 16.56 1.58
C VAL A 39 10.44 15.68 1.93
N ALA A 40 10.20 14.53 2.57
CA ALA A 40 11.25 13.59 2.97
C ALA A 40 12.06 13.06 1.77
N THR A 41 11.40 12.82 0.64
CA THR A 41 12.03 12.31 -0.58
C THR A 41 12.49 13.40 -1.57
N HIS A 42 12.42 14.69 -1.23
CA HIS A 42 12.78 15.76 -2.19
C HIS A 42 14.28 15.75 -2.54
N ASN A 43 15.13 15.27 -1.62
CA ASN A 43 16.58 15.17 -1.80
C ASN A 43 17.06 13.84 -2.41
N THR A 44 16.24 12.77 -2.45
CA THR A 44 16.60 11.48 -3.06
C THR A 44 16.45 11.52 -4.59
N ARG A 45 17.07 12.54 -5.20
CA ARG A 45 16.76 13.13 -6.52
C ARG A 45 16.58 12.17 -7.70
N ASP A 46 17.25 11.03 -7.71
CA ASP A 46 17.19 10.09 -8.85
C ASP A 46 16.37 8.83 -8.55
N PHE A 47 15.97 8.62 -7.30
CA PHE A 47 15.38 7.35 -6.86
C PHE A 47 13.85 7.39 -6.81
N THR A 48 13.24 8.54 -6.50
CA THR A 48 11.77 8.72 -6.59
C THR A 48 11.27 9.16 -7.96
N ARG A 49 12.13 9.16 -8.99
CA ARG A 49 11.88 9.79 -10.29
C ARG A 49 11.79 8.80 -11.45
N PRO A 50 10.67 8.06 -11.61
CA PRO A 50 10.48 7.12 -12.73
C PRO A 50 10.56 7.76 -14.13
N TYR A 51 10.49 9.09 -14.24
CA TYR A 51 10.61 9.84 -15.51
C TYR A 51 11.73 10.89 -15.48
N GLY A 52 12.74 10.70 -14.62
CA GLY A 52 13.82 11.69 -14.44
C GLY A 52 13.29 13.04 -13.93
N TYR A 53 13.96 14.13 -14.28
CA TYR A 53 13.63 15.50 -13.81
C TYR A 53 12.18 15.95 -14.09
N ASN A 54 11.50 15.34 -15.07
CA ASN A 54 10.10 15.64 -15.40
C ASN A 54 9.08 14.90 -14.50
N THR A 55 9.54 14.15 -13.50
CA THR A 55 8.65 13.42 -12.59
C THR A 55 7.85 14.39 -11.72
N THR A 56 6.52 14.35 -11.85
CA THR A 56 5.60 15.16 -11.04
C THR A 56 5.42 14.59 -9.63
N ASP A 57 4.98 15.42 -8.69
CA ASP A 57 4.71 14.97 -7.31
C ASP A 57 3.65 13.85 -7.24
N ALA A 58 2.63 13.88 -8.12
CA ALA A 58 1.67 12.79 -8.22
C ALA A 58 2.33 11.46 -8.69
N GLN A 59 3.32 11.53 -9.57
CA GLN A 59 4.10 10.36 -10.00
C GLN A 59 5.04 9.88 -8.88
N ARG A 60 5.64 10.79 -8.09
CA ARG A 60 6.44 10.46 -6.91
C ARG A 60 5.61 9.75 -5.84
N ILE A 61 4.42 10.27 -5.51
CA ILE A 61 3.46 9.63 -4.60
C ILE A 61 3.07 8.24 -5.10
N ARG A 62 2.70 8.11 -6.38
CA ARG A 62 2.37 6.81 -6.99
C ARG A 62 3.52 5.80 -6.89
N PHE A 63 4.77 6.26 -7.04
CA PHE A 63 5.97 5.44 -6.85
C PHE A 63 6.17 5.05 -5.38
N GLY A 64 5.86 5.94 -4.43
CA GLY A 64 5.79 5.64 -3.00
C GLY A 64 4.79 4.51 -2.68
N TYR A 65 3.60 4.52 -3.28
CA TYR A 65 2.65 3.41 -3.14
C TYR A 65 3.13 2.09 -3.77
N GLN A 66 3.93 2.14 -4.85
CA GLN A 66 4.59 0.95 -5.39
C GLN A 66 5.63 0.39 -4.41
N ALA A 67 6.32 1.24 -3.64
CA ALA A 67 7.19 0.82 -2.55
C ALA A 67 6.41 0.14 -1.42
N CYS A 68 5.24 0.68 -1.03
CA CYS A 68 4.33 0.01 -0.09
C CYS A 68 3.87 -1.36 -0.60
N ALA A 69 3.47 -1.48 -1.87
CA ALA A 69 3.13 -2.77 -2.49
C ALA A 69 4.33 -3.72 -2.67
N ALA A 70 5.57 -3.24 -2.53
CA ALA A 70 6.76 -4.09 -2.43
C ALA A 70 7.00 -4.56 -0.98
N LEU A 71 6.73 -3.72 0.02
CA LEU A 71 6.74 -4.07 1.43
C LEU A 71 5.62 -5.04 1.82
N ASP A 72 4.44 -4.95 1.21
CA ASP A 72 3.35 -5.93 1.41
C ASP A 72 3.76 -7.35 0.96
N ARG A 73 4.68 -7.45 -0.01
CA ARG A 73 5.21 -8.73 -0.53
C ARG A 73 6.50 -9.19 0.16
N HIS A 74 7.24 -8.27 0.77
CA HIS A 74 8.49 -8.52 1.51
C HIS A 74 8.46 -7.83 2.88
N PRO A 75 7.49 -8.17 3.75
CA PRO A 75 7.22 -7.49 5.02
C PRO A 75 8.37 -7.51 6.03
N GLU A 76 9.31 -8.44 5.86
CA GLU A 76 10.48 -8.69 6.69
C GLU A 76 11.74 -7.95 6.24
N SER A 77 11.79 -7.44 5.00
CA SER A 77 13.04 -6.92 4.43
C SER A 77 12.85 -5.73 3.48
N THR A 78 13.24 -4.54 3.95
CA THR A 78 13.37 -3.34 3.12
C THR A 78 14.33 -3.56 1.94
N VAL A 79 15.37 -4.37 2.11
CA VAL A 79 16.33 -4.75 1.05
C VAL A 79 15.63 -5.55 -0.06
N ALA A 80 14.82 -6.55 0.30
CA ALA A 80 14.07 -7.35 -0.68
C ALA A 80 12.97 -6.51 -1.36
N ALA A 81 12.22 -5.70 -0.60
CA ALA A 81 11.25 -4.76 -1.15
C ALA A 81 11.91 -3.76 -2.13
N THR A 82 13.10 -3.24 -1.80
CA THR A 82 13.86 -2.35 -2.69
C THR A 82 14.27 -3.07 -3.98
N ARG A 83 14.77 -4.30 -3.91
CA ARG A 83 15.08 -5.11 -5.11
C ARG A 83 13.84 -5.35 -5.96
N ALA A 84 12.70 -5.66 -5.34
CA ALA A 84 11.44 -5.90 -6.03
C ALA A 84 10.86 -4.64 -6.71
N LEU A 85 11.12 -3.45 -6.15
CA LEU A 85 10.72 -2.15 -6.68
C LEU A 85 11.60 -1.70 -7.86
N TYR A 86 12.93 -1.80 -7.73
CA TYR A 86 13.88 -1.24 -8.70
C TYR A 86 14.45 -2.24 -9.72
N ARG A 87 14.04 -3.53 -9.69
CA ARG A 87 14.39 -4.70 -10.55
C ARG A 87 15.66 -4.67 -11.42
N GLN A 88 15.82 -3.72 -12.33
CA GLN A 88 16.98 -3.58 -13.21
C GLN A 88 18.21 -2.96 -12.53
N ALA A 89 18.04 -2.30 -11.39
CA ALA A 89 19.04 -1.37 -10.86
C ALA A 89 20.07 -1.99 -9.89
N GLY A 90 20.59 -3.19 -10.18
CA GLY A 90 21.71 -3.80 -9.43
C GLY A 90 21.48 -3.99 -7.91
N THR A 91 22.57 -3.96 -7.14
CA THR A 91 22.51 -4.03 -5.67
C THR A 91 21.76 -2.81 -5.10
N PRO A 92 20.83 -2.97 -4.14
CA PRO A 92 20.04 -1.85 -3.62
C PRO A 92 20.91 -0.86 -2.83
N GLN A 93 21.30 0.23 -3.50
CA GLN A 93 21.95 1.41 -2.90
C GLN A 93 21.10 1.93 -1.71
N TRP A 94 21.76 2.46 -0.69
CA TRP A 94 21.11 2.81 0.57
C TRP A 94 20.03 3.90 0.38
N GLU A 95 20.26 4.82 -0.56
CA GLU A 95 19.37 5.90 -0.96
C GLU A 95 18.05 5.38 -1.58
N ARG A 96 18.09 4.21 -2.22
CA ARG A 96 16.88 3.54 -2.72
C ARG A 96 16.09 2.88 -1.58
N GLN A 97 16.80 2.37 -0.58
CA GLN A 97 16.19 1.82 0.63
C GLN A 97 15.53 2.92 1.46
N GLN A 98 16.09 4.14 1.49
CA GLN A 98 15.44 5.31 2.10
C GLN A 98 14.05 5.59 1.50
N VAL A 99 13.87 5.46 0.18
CA VAL A 99 12.55 5.66 -0.45
C VAL A 99 11.51 4.66 0.08
N VAL A 100 11.91 3.40 0.24
CA VAL A 100 11.07 2.34 0.81
C VAL A 100 10.78 2.61 2.29
N PHE A 101 11.77 3.10 3.04
CA PHE A 101 11.65 3.47 4.45
C PHE A 101 10.69 4.67 4.65
N TYR A 102 10.81 5.73 3.86
CA TYR A 102 9.87 6.86 3.90
C TYR A 102 8.46 6.49 3.44
N ALA A 103 8.33 5.55 2.49
CA ALA A 103 7.02 4.99 2.15
C ALA A 103 6.41 4.25 3.35
N ALA A 104 7.16 3.42 4.07
CA ALA A 104 6.71 2.80 5.31
C ALA A 104 6.34 3.83 6.39
N GLN A 105 7.13 4.90 6.54
CA GLN A 105 6.94 5.92 7.57
C GLN A 105 5.69 6.79 7.37
N TYR A 106 5.34 7.12 6.12
CA TYR A 106 4.28 8.08 5.81
C TYR A 106 3.11 7.47 5.02
N LEU A 107 3.35 6.59 4.05
CA LEU A 107 2.31 6.09 3.13
C LEU A 107 1.72 4.73 3.53
N CYS A 108 2.44 3.94 4.33
CA CYS A 108 2.00 2.62 4.77
C CYS A 108 2.50 2.28 6.18
N ARG A 109 2.04 3.06 7.16
CA ARG A 109 2.47 2.98 8.58
C ARG A 109 2.28 1.62 9.24
N ARG A 110 1.44 0.73 8.69
CA ARG A 110 1.37 -0.71 9.06
C ARG A 110 2.72 -1.45 9.01
N HIS A 111 3.68 -0.97 8.23
CA HIS A 111 5.05 -1.50 8.18
C HIS A 111 6.03 -0.75 9.09
N TRP A 112 5.73 0.50 9.45
CA TRP A 112 6.61 1.36 10.22
C TRP A 112 7.00 0.76 11.57
N ASP A 113 6.05 0.09 12.24
CA ASP A 113 6.28 -0.52 13.55
C ASP A 113 7.34 -1.64 13.54
N ARG A 114 7.70 -2.18 12.37
CA ARG A 114 8.80 -3.16 12.21
C ARG A 114 10.17 -2.53 11.94
N TYR A 115 10.19 -1.26 11.54
CA TYR A 115 11.41 -0.56 11.11
C TYR A 115 11.77 0.64 11.99
N LYS A 116 10.87 1.07 12.89
CA LYS A 116 11.26 1.84 14.06
C LYS A 116 12.09 0.93 14.97
N SER A 117 13.40 1.14 15.02
CA SER A 117 14.18 0.68 16.18
C SER A 117 13.70 1.44 17.42
N PRO A 118 13.72 0.83 18.62
CA PRO A 118 13.62 1.56 19.87
C PRO A 118 14.83 2.50 20.07
#